data_AF-A0A7W0RQ12-F1
#
_entry.id   AF-A0A7W0RQ12-F1
#
_cell.length_a   1.000
_cell.length_b   1.000
_cell.length_c   1.000
_cell.angle_alpha   90.00
_cell.angle_beta   90.00
_cell.angle_gamma   90.00
#
_symmetry.space_group_name_H-M   'P 1'
#
loop_
_entity.id
_entity.type
_entity.pdbx_description
1 polymer ?
#
loop_
_entity_poly.entity_id
_entity_poly.type
_entity_poly.pdbx_seq_one_letter_code
_entity_poly.pdbx_strand_id
1 'polypeptide(L)' 'MTTITEIEAAISRLPANEFAELVAWLQEYHAEAWDRQIEADLAAGRLDALLSEAENEYRVMSSGG' A
#
# COMPACT_ATOMS: atom_id res chain seq x y z
N MET A 1 -5.85 1.45 26.20
CA MET A 1 -6.05 1.49 24.75
C MET A 1 -5.16 2.61 24.26
N THR A 2 -4.04 2.29 23.62
CA THR A 2 -3.06 3.28 23.20
C THR A 2 -3.56 3.93 21.91
N THR A 3 -3.63 5.25 21.88
CA THR A 3 -4.03 6.02 20.70
C THR A 3 -2.88 6.15 19.72
N ILE A 4 -3.19 6.44 18.44
CA ILE A 4 -2.15 6.70 17.42
C ILE A 4 -1.24 7.85 17.86
N THR A 5 -1.80 8.90 18.46
CA THR A 5 -1.04 10.04 18.98
C THR A 5 -0.04 9.64 20.08
N GLU A 6 -0.40 8.70 20.95
CA GLU A 6 0.53 8.19 21.98
C GLU A 6 1.66 7.37 21.35
N ILE A 7 1.38 6.63 20.27
CA ILE A 7 2.38 5.86 19.52
C ILE A 7 3.34 6.81 18.79
N GLU A 8 2.83 7.84 18.10
CA GLU A 8 3.65 8.86 17.44
C GLU A 8 4.58 9.57 18.44
N ALA A 9 4.04 9.93 19.61
CA ALA A 9 4.84 10.53 20.67
C ALA A 9 5.95 9.60 21.19
N ALA A 10 5.67 8.29 21.33
CA ALA A 10 6.68 7.31 21.71
C ALA A 10 7.76 7.15 20.62
N ILE A 11 7.36 7.07 19.35
CA ILE A 11 8.28 6.94 18.20
C ILE A 11 9.20 8.17 18.11
N SER A 12 8.68 9.37 18.34
CA SER A 12 9.46 10.61 18.30
C SER A 12 10.59 10.68 19.34
N ARG A 13 10.52 9.84 20.38
CA ARG A 13 11.49 9.78 21.48
C ARG A 13 12.50 8.65 21.30
N LEU A 14 12.37 7.83 20.26
CA LEU A 14 13.28 6.72 20.01
C LEU A 14 14.66 7.25 19.58
N PRO A 15 15.74 6.61 20.04
CA PRO A 15 17.05 6.87 19.49
C PRO A 15 17.12 6.39 18.03
N ALA A 16 18.04 6.96 17.26
CA ALA A 16 18.09 6.77 15.80
C ALA A 16 18.22 5.30 15.36
N ASN A 17 18.91 4.46 16.16
CA ASN A 17 19.05 3.03 15.90
C ASN A 17 17.71 2.29 16.06
N GLU A 18 16.99 2.53 17.16
CA GLU A 18 15.69 1.89 17.41
C GLU A 18 14.63 2.40 16.44
N PHE A 19 14.70 3.67 16.04
CA PHE A 19 13.85 4.22 14.98
C PHE A 19 14.12 3.53 13.64
N ALA A 20 15.38 3.31 13.27
CA ALA A 20 15.73 2.61 12.04
C ALA A 20 15.25 1.15 12.04
N GLU A 21 15.39 0.44 13.16
CA GLU A 21 14.84 -0.91 13.35
C GLU A 21 13.31 -0.93 13.23
N LEU A 22 12.62 0.03 13.85
CA LEU A 22 11.17 0.19 13.75
C LEU A 22 10.73 0.43 12.31
N VAL A 23 11.42 1.30 11.58
CA VAL A 23 11.12 1.59 10.17
C VAL A 23 11.31 0.33 9.31
N ALA A 24 12.39 -0.42 9.50
CA ALA A 24 12.62 -1.67 8.76
C ALA A 24 11.49 -2.68 8.98
N TRP A 25 11.10 -2.89 10.24
CA TRP A 25 9.97 -3.76 10.58
C TRP A 25 8.64 -3.26 10.00
N LEU A 26 8.38 -1.95 10.03
CA LEU A 26 7.15 -1.37 9.47
C LEU A 26 7.06 -1.57 7.95
N GLN A 27 8.19 -1.51 7.23
CA GLN A 27 8.22 -1.78 5.79
C GLN A 27 7.84 -3.23 5.49
N GLU A 28 8.37 -4.19 6.24
CA GLU A 28 8.01 -5.61 6.10
C GLU A 28 6.53 -5.85 6.42
N TYR A 29 6.05 -5.29 7.54
CA TYR A 29 4.65 -5.38 7.92
C TYR A 29 3.71 -4.78 6.86
N HIS A 30 4.09 -3.64 6.29
CA HIS A 30 3.30 -3.00 5.24
C HIS A 30 3.34 -3.81 3.95
N ALA A 31 4.49 -4.38 3.58
CA ALA A 31 4.60 -5.26 2.42
C ALA A 31 3.67 -6.48 2.53
N GLU A 32 3.66 -7.15 3.69
CA GLU A 32 2.73 -8.27 3.94
C GLU A 32 1.26 -7.86 3.89
N ALA A 33 0.93 -6.69 4.44
CA ALA A 33 -0.43 -6.16 4.38
C ALA A 33 -0.84 -5.82 2.93
N TRP A 34 0.10 -5.29 2.14
CA TRP A 34 -0.09 -4.96 0.74
C TRP A 34 -0.28 -6.22 -0.12
N ASP A 35 0.49 -7.27 0.11
CA ASP A 35 0.31 -8.57 -0.56
C ASP A 35 -1.09 -9.13 -0.31
N ARG A 36 -1.55 -9.14 0.94
CA ARG A 36 -2.91 -9.60 1.28
C ARG A 36 -4.00 -8.75 0.66
N GLN A 37 -3.78 -7.43 0.57
CA GLN A 37 -4.74 -6.53 -0.05
C GLN A 37 -4.82 -6.74 -1.57
N ILE A 38 -3.68 -6.96 -2.23
CA ILE A 38 -3.62 -7.30 -3.66
C ILE A 38 -4.33 -8.63 -3.93
N GLU A 39 -4.07 -9.66 -3.12
CA GLU A 39 -4.74 -10.96 -3.24
C GLU A 39 -6.26 -10.83 -3.07
N ALA A 40 -6.72 -10.04 -2.09
CA ALA A 40 -8.14 -9.78 -1.88
C ALA A 40 -8.78 -9.00 -3.03
N ASP A 41 -8.07 -8.02 -3.58
CA ASP A 41 -8.54 -7.23 -4.74
C ASP A 41 -8.58 -8.07 -6.03
N LEU A 42 -7.64 -9.01 -6.18
CA LEU A 42 -7.63 -10.01 -7.26
C LEU A 42 -8.82 -10.96 -7.11
N ALA A 43 -9.04 -11.50 -5.92
CA ALA A 43 -10.19 -12.37 -5.63
C ALA A 43 -11.55 -11.66 -5.80
N ALA A 44 -11.58 -10.34 -5.58
CA ALA A 44 -12.76 -9.50 -5.79
C ALA A 44 -12.96 -9.06 -7.24
N GLY A 45 -12.07 -9.43 -8.18
CA GLY A 45 -12.15 -9.02 -9.59
C GLY A 45 -11.94 -7.53 -9.83
N ARG A 46 -11.38 -6.79 -8.86
CA ARG A 46 -11.16 -5.34 -8.98
C ARG A 46 -10.01 -5.01 -9.94
N LEU A 47 -9.05 -5.92 -10.06
CA LEU A 47 -7.97 -5.81 -11.05
C LEU A 47 -8.47 -5.97 -12.49
N ASP A 48 -9.55 -6.72 -12.71
CA ASP A 48 -10.18 -6.84 -14.04
C ASP A 48 -10.83 -5.52 -14.47
N ALA A 49 -11.40 -4.77 -13.52
CA ALA A 49 -11.96 -3.44 -13.78
C ALA A 49 -10.86 -2.44 -14.20
N LEU A 50 -9.69 -2.49 -13.53
CA LEU A 50 -8.54 -1.67 -13.88
C LEU A 50 -7.96 -2.04 -15.26
N LEU A 51 -7.89 -3.34 -15.59
CA LEU A 51 -7.51 -3.78 -16.93
C LEU A 51 -8.50 -3.31 -17.99
N SER A 52 -9.80 -3.43 -17.71
CA SER A 52 -10.84 -3.02 -18.66
C SER A 52 -10.85 -1.51 -18.89
N GLU A 53 -10.53 -0.71 -17.87
CA GLU A 53 -10.32 0.74 -17.99
C GLU A 53 -9.10 1.05 -18.87
N ALA A 54 -7.96 0.40 -18.59
CA ALA A 54 -6.71 0.59 -19.34
C ALA A 54 -6.84 0.17 -20.81
N GLU A 55 -7.56 -0.91 -21.12
CA GLU A 55 -7.87 -1.32 -22.50
C GLU A 55 -8.74 -0.31 -23.23
N ASN A 56 -9.69 0.31 -22.53
CA ASN A 56 -10.58 1.29 -23.11
C ASN A 56 -9.84 2.61 -23.40
N GLU A 57 -8.99 3.06 -22.47
CA GLU A 57 -8.09 4.20 -22.71
C GLU A 57 -7.13 3.95 -23.86
N TYR A 58 -6.50 2.77 -23.93
CA TYR A 58 -5.61 2.40 -25.03
C TYR A 58 -6.32 2.43 -26.38
N ARG A 59 -7.57 1.92 -26.44
CA ARG A 59 -8.39 1.91 -27.66
C ARG A 59 -8.83 3.30 -28.08
N VAL A 60 -9.19 4.17 -27.13
CA VAL A 60 -9.51 5.57 -27.40
C VAL A 60 -8.29 6.32 -27.93
N MET A 61 -7.12 6.06 -27.37
CA MET A 61 -5.87 6.70 -27.79
C MET A 61 -5.34 6.15 -29.13
N SER A 62 -5.58 4.86 -29.45
CA SER A 62 -5.17 4.26 -30.73
C SER A 62 -6.12 4.53 -31.90
N SER A 63 -7.36 4.96 -31.62
CA SER A 63 -8.38 5.28 -32.63
C SER A 63 -8.42 6.77 -33.00
N GLY A 64 -7.67 7.61 -32.29
CA GLY A 64 -7.52 9.04 -32.55
C GLY A 64 -6.26 9.46 -33.33
N GLY A 65 -5.53 8.51 -33.93
CA GLY A 65 -4.32 8.74 -34.75
C GLY A 65 -4.55 8.58 -36.24
#